data_AF-X1P7S4-F1
#
_entry.id   AF-X1P7S4-F1
#
_cell.length_a   1.000
_cell.length_b   1.000
_cell.length_c   1.000
_cell.angle_alpha   90.00
_cell.angle_beta   90.00
_cell.angle_gamma   90.00
#
_symmetry.space_group_name_H-M   'P 1'
#
loop_
_entity.id
_entity.type
_entity.pdbx_description
1 polymer ?
#
loop_
_entity_poly.entity_id
_entity_poly.type
_entity_poly.pdbx_seq_one_letter_code
_entity_poly.pdbx_strand_id
1 'polypeptide(L)'
;LSASKFITDMREVGLSYRRTDMLSDWRSVNELEVKEGLIRYVRRDRYPTEKTIASVDWAVSKEFMYKVKVQSIIQPGMPLTERFVNILSDVPMTPTMVEDEVLTRWGEWEKYQAEDVKGLQVWSAVRKVME
;
A
#
# COMPACT_ATOMS: atom_id res chain seq x y z
N LEU A 1 11.26 -15.87 4.11
CA LEU A 1 11.77 -16.88 3.14
C LEU A 1 13.26 -16.61 2.88
N SER A 2 14.08 -17.60 2.49
CA SER A 2 15.48 -17.35 2.11
C SER A 2 15.58 -16.99 0.62
N ALA A 3 16.52 -16.10 0.26
CA ALA A 3 16.73 -15.67 -1.12
C ALA A 3 17.01 -16.85 -2.08
N SER A 4 17.77 -17.86 -1.61
CA SER A 4 18.06 -19.06 -2.38
C SER A 4 16.79 -19.88 -2.67
N LYS A 5 15.90 -20.01 -1.67
CA LYS A 5 14.64 -20.73 -1.85
C LYS A 5 13.73 -20.00 -2.85
N PHE A 6 13.62 -18.68 -2.75
CA PHE A 6 12.87 -17.87 -3.71
C PHE A 6 13.35 -18.08 -5.17
N ILE A 7 14.67 -18.10 -5.40
CA ILE A 7 15.22 -18.35 -6.74
C ILE A 7 14.88 -19.77 -7.23
N THR A 8 14.95 -20.77 -6.35
CA THR A 8 14.56 -22.15 -6.69
C THR A 8 13.09 -22.24 -7.05
N ASP A 9 12.21 -21.69 -6.20
CA ASP A 9 10.76 -21.71 -6.41
C ASP A 9 10.38 -21.01 -7.73
N MET A 10 11.01 -19.86 -8.03
CA MET A 10 10.80 -19.15 -9.31
C MET A 10 11.21 -19.99 -10.53
N ARG A 11 12.34 -20.70 -10.44
CA ARG A 11 12.81 -21.59 -11.50
C ARG A 11 11.89 -22.79 -11.70
N GLU A 12 11.34 -23.35 -10.63
CA GLU A 12 10.38 -24.46 -10.70
C GLU A 12 9.10 -24.07 -11.46
N VAL A 13 8.68 -22.81 -11.35
CA VAL A 13 7.53 -22.25 -12.07
C VAL A 13 7.91 -21.77 -13.49
N GLY A 14 9.17 -21.95 -13.91
CA GLY A 14 9.67 -21.55 -15.22
C GLY A 14 9.97 -20.04 -15.36
N LEU A 15 9.93 -19.29 -14.26
CA LEU A 15 10.28 -17.88 -14.22
C LEU A 15 11.76 -17.73 -13.86
N SER A 16 12.61 -17.50 -14.86
CA SER A 16 14.04 -17.26 -14.64
C SER A 16 14.51 -16.06 -15.43
N TYR A 17 15.13 -15.11 -14.73
CA TYR A 17 15.79 -13.94 -15.32
C TYR A 17 17.12 -13.69 -14.60
N ARG A 18 17.74 -12.54 -14.84
CA ARG A 18 19.09 -12.26 -14.32
C ARG A 18 19.07 -12.32 -12.78
N ARG A 19 20.03 -13.05 -12.21
CA ARG A 19 20.10 -13.28 -10.75
C ARG A 19 20.17 -11.97 -9.94
N THR A 20 20.83 -10.95 -10.47
CA THR A 20 20.91 -9.62 -9.82
C THR A 20 19.53 -9.03 -9.61
N ASP A 21 18.70 -9.11 -10.65
CA ASP A 21 17.39 -8.51 -10.71
C ASP A 21 16.43 -9.32 -9.82
N MET A 22 16.50 -10.66 -9.87
CA MET A 22 15.77 -11.54 -8.96
C MET A 22 16.06 -11.26 -7.48
N LEU A 23 17.32 -10.98 -7.15
CA LEU A 23 17.71 -10.63 -5.79
C LEU A 23 17.21 -9.23 -5.39
N SER A 24 17.15 -8.29 -6.33
CA SER A 24 16.57 -6.96 -6.08
C SER A 24 15.08 -7.06 -5.80
N ASP A 25 14.35 -7.79 -6.63
CA ASP A 25 12.91 -8.02 -6.48
C ASP A 25 12.60 -8.73 -5.16
N TRP A 26 13.38 -9.76 -4.81
CA TRP A 26 13.24 -10.44 -3.54
C TRP A 26 13.43 -9.50 -2.34
N ARG A 27 14.41 -8.59 -2.39
CA ARG A 27 14.61 -7.59 -1.32
C ARG A 27 13.45 -6.61 -1.24
N SER A 28 12.96 -6.12 -2.37
CA SER A 28 11.81 -5.20 -2.45
C SER A 28 10.55 -5.84 -1.88
N VAL A 29 10.26 -7.10 -2.24
CA VAL A 29 9.13 -7.86 -1.69
C VAL A 29 9.29 -8.08 -0.19
N ASN A 30 10.48 -8.47 0.26
CA ASN A 30 10.74 -8.67 1.67
C ASN A 30 10.62 -7.36 2.48
N GLU A 31 11.04 -6.21 1.93
CA GLU A 31 10.81 -4.90 2.52
C GLU A 31 9.32 -4.60 2.69
N LEU A 32 8.51 -4.89 1.66
CA LEU A 32 7.06 -4.71 1.70
C LEU A 32 6.42 -5.59 2.77
N GLU A 33 6.74 -6.89 2.79
CA GLU A 33 6.20 -7.84 3.77
C GLU A 33 6.55 -7.42 5.20
N VAL A 34 7.80 -7.01 5.45
CA VAL A 34 8.25 -6.61 6.79
C VAL A 34 7.57 -5.32 7.26
N LYS A 35 7.33 -4.37 6.35
CA LYS A 35 6.78 -3.06 6.68
C LYS A 35 5.26 -2.97 6.50
N GLU A 36 4.63 -4.01 5.98
CA GLU A 36 3.19 -4.09 5.82
C GLU A 36 2.49 -3.93 7.18
N GLY A 37 1.54 -3.00 7.25
CA GLY A 37 0.78 -2.78 8.48
C GLY A 37 1.47 -1.95 9.54
N LEU A 38 2.77 -1.64 9.41
CA LEU A 38 3.49 -0.86 10.43
C LEU A 38 2.96 0.58 10.55
N ILE A 39 2.49 1.15 9.44
CA ILE A 39 1.94 2.51 9.43
C ILE A 39 0.69 2.66 10.31
N ARG A 40 -0.04 1.57 10.59
CA ARG A 40 -1.20 1.58 11.52
C ARG A 40 -0.84 2.03 12.93
N TYR A 41 0.42 1.84 13.33
CA TYR A 41 0.93 2.20 14.65
C TYR A 41 1.58 3.58 14.67
N VAL A 42 1.68 4.26 13.53
CA VAL A 42 2.11 5.65 13.46
C VAL A 42 0.97 6.53 13.94
N ARG A 43 1.28 7.51 14.79
CA ARG A 43 0.28 8.48 15.26
C ARG A 43 -0.30 9.25 14.07
N ARG A 44 -1.61 9.47 14.10
CA ARG A 44 -2.40 10.10 13.03
C ARG A 44 -1.87 11.47 12.58
N ASP A 45 -1.36 12.25 13.53
CA ASP A 45 -0.82 13.59 13.35
C ASP A 45 0.66 13.63 12.93
N ARG A 46 1.32 12.48 12.77
CA ARG A 46 2.76 12.41 12.54
C ARG A 46 3.11 11.78 11.20
N TYR A 47 4.11 12.34 10.54
CA TYR A 47 4.68 11.73 9.33
C TYR A 47 5.30 10.37 9.65
N PRO A 48 5.06 9.33 8.83
CA PRO A 48 5.71 8.05 8.97
C PRO A 48 7.23 8.19 8.79
N THR A 49 7.98 7.32 9.46
CA THR A 49 9.45 7.27 9.34
C THR A 49 9.86 6.24 8.29
N GLU A 50 11.11 6.25 7.85
CA GLU A 50 11.65 5.26 6.90
C GLU A 50 11.51 3.81 7.38
N LYS A 51 11.46 3.59 8.71
CA LYS A 51 11.22 2.26 9.29
C LYS A 51 9.82 1.71 9.00
N THR A 52 8.86 2.60 8.73
CA THR A 52 7.45 2.27 8.49
C THR A 52 7.05 2.35 7.02
N ILE A 53 7.93 2.85 6.16
CA ILE A 53 7.69 3.02 4.71
C ILE A 53 8.58 2.04 3.95
N ALA A 54 7.99 1.20 3.11
CA ALA A 54 8.73 0.28 2.26
C ALA A 54 9.38 1.03 1.09
N SER A 55 10.67 0.81 0.87
CA SER A 55 11.39 1.35 -0.27
C SER A 55 11.29 0.35 -1.42
N VAL A 56 10.81 0.80 -2.57
CA VAL A 56 10.66 -0.07 -3.76
C VAL A 56 11.20 0.61 -5.00
N ASP A 57 11.74 -0.21 -5.92
CA ASP A 57 12.23 0.23 -7.22
C ASP A 57 11.12 0.19 -8.30
N TRP A 58 9.86 0.14 -7.87
CA TRP A 58 8.72 -0.02 -8.76
C TRP A 58 8.47 1.22 -9.62
N ALA A 59 7.97 0.99 -10.83
CA ALA A 59 7.51 2.04 -11.73
C ALA A 59 6.15 2.61 -11.27
N VAL A 60 6.17 3.37 -10.16
CA VAL A 60 5.02 4.13 -9.67
C VAL A 60 5.05 5.53 -10.28
N SER A 61 3.85 6.10 -10.53
CA SER A 61 3.68 7.43 -11.15
C SER A 61 4.01 8.60 -10.21
N LYS A 62 4.10 8.34 -8.90
CA LYS A 62 4.37 9.31 -7.83
C LYS A 62 5.40 8.74 -6.85
N GLU A 63 6.04 9.59 -6.06
CA GLU A 63 7.08 9.17 -5.10
C GLU A 63 6.50 8.27 -3.98
N PHE A 64 5.32 8.61 -3.46
CA PHE A 64 4.68 7.87 -2.37
C PHE A 64 3.39 7.20 -2.84
N MET A 65 3.18 5.98 -2.35
CA MET A 65 1.93 5.23 -2.48
C MET A 65 1.46 4.76 -1.11
N TYR A 66 0.22 5.05 -0.77
CA TYR A 66 -0.44 4.63 0.45
C TYR A 66 -1.59 3.69 0.12
N LYS A 67 -1.62 2.53 0.77
CA LYS A 67 -2.74 1.58 0.69
C LYS A 67 -3.64 1.81 1.89
N VAL A 68 -4.92 2.04 1.66
CA VAL A 68 -5.90 2.33 2.72
C VAL A 68 -6.99 1.28 2.69
N LYS A 69 -7.27 0.69 3.85
CA LYS A 69 -8.43 -0.17 4.05
C LYS A 69 -9.65 0.72 4.27
N VAL A 70 -10.63 0.61 3.38
CA VAL A 70 -11.91 1.31 3.47
C VAL A 70 -12.99 0.30 3.82
N GLN A 71 -13.76 0.64 4.84
CA GLN A 71 -14.94 -0.06 5.27
C GLN A 71 -16.15 0.79 4.93
N SER A 72 -16.99 0.30 4.03
CA SER A 72 -18.16 1.03 3.56
C SER A 72 -19.43 0.18 3.60
N ILE A 73 -20.59 0.85 3.54
CA ILE A 73 -21.89 0.21 3.49
C ILE A 73 -22.75 0.95 2.47
N ILE A 74 -23.46 0.20 1.62
CA ILE A 74 -24.32 0.80 0.58
C ILE A 74 -25.61 1.33 1.20
N GLN A 75 -26.24 0.57 2.11
CA GLN A 75 -27.47 0.95 2.80
C GLN A 75 -27.47 0.45 4.25
N PRO A 76 -28.09 1.18 5.20
CA PRO A 76 -28.25 0.72 6.56
C PRO A 76 -28.88 -0.69 6.62
N GLY A 77 -28.22 -1.63 7.29
CA GLY A 77 -28.68 -3.03 7.41
C GLY A 77 -28.05 -4.00 6.40
N MET A 78 -27.30 -3.52 5.41
CA MET A 78 -26.46 -4.37 4.56
C MET A 78 -25.14 -4.75 5.25
N PRO A 79 -24.47 -5.82 4.81
CA PRO A 79 -23.15 -6.15 5.31
C PRO A 79 -22.13 -5.05 4.96
N LEU A 80 -21.17 -4.86 5.86
CA LEU A 80 -20.02 -4.00 5.66
C LEU A 80 -19.13 -4.59 4.56
N THR A 81 -18.80 -3.79 3.55
CA THR A 81 -17.83 -4.16 2.51
C THR A 81 -16.45 -3.63 2.88
N GLU A 82 -15.42 -4.42 2.65
CA GLU A 82 -14.04 -4.01 2.87
C GLU A 82 -13.30 -3.99 1.53
N ARG A 83 -12.64 -2.88 1.23
CA ARG A 83 -11.79 -2.76 0.04
C ARG A 83 -10.50 -2.02 0.36
N PHE A 84 -9.49 -2.25 -0.48
CA PHE A 84 -8.25 -1.48 -0.43
C PHE A 84 -8.22 -0.49 -1.58
N VAL A 85 -7.90 0.76 -1.26
CA VAL A 85 -7.67 1.83 -2.24
C VAL A 85 -6.24 2.32 -2.13
N ASN A 86 -5.70 2.81 -3.25
CA ASN A 86 -4.36 3.36 -3.31
C ASN A 86 -4.40 4.87 -3.51
N ILE A 87 -3.69 5.60 -2.66
CA ILE A 87 -3.46 7.05 -2.76
C ILE A 87 -2.01 7.28 -3.17
N LEU A 88 -1.82 8.06 -4.23
CA LEU A 88 -0.52 8.39 -4.79
C LEU A 88 -0.23 9.87 -4.54
N SER A 89 0.98 10.19 -4.08
CA SER A 89 1.39 11.55 -3.74
C SER A 89 2.88 11.78 -4.02
N ASP A 90 3.26 12.98 -4.46
CA ASP A 90 4.67 13.38 -4.58
C ASP A 90 5.26 13.81 -3.24
N VAL A 91 4.43 14.11 -2.25
CA VAL A 91 4.86 14.54 -0.90
C VAL A 91 4.47 13.49 0.15
N PRO A 92 5.27 13.32 1.21
CA PRO A 92 4.89 12.44 2.30
C PRO A 92 3.64 12.97 3.00
N MET A 93 2.72 12.08 3.32
CA MET A 93 1.46 12.37 4.01
C MET A 93 1.43 11.70 5.39
N THR A 94 0.75 12.34 6.35
CA THR A 94 0.41 11.71 7.63
C THR A 94 -0.78 10.76 7.45
N PRO A 95 -1.02 9.81 8.36
CA PRO A 95 -2.18 8.95 8.27
C PRO A 95 -3.51 9.71 8.15
N THR A 96 -3.68 10.83 8.88
CA THR A 96 -4.87 11.68 8.75
C THR A 96 -4.99 12.30 7.36
N MET A 97 -3.92 12.84 6.81
CA MET A 97 -3.95 13.43 5.45
C MET A 97 -4.35 12.39 4.40
N VAL A 98 -3.88 11.14 4.55
CA VAL A 98 -4.24 10.04 3.65
C VAL A 98 -5.73 9.69 3.80
N GLU A 99 -6.24 9.61 5.02
CA GLU A 99 -7.67 9.34 5.29
C GLU A 99 -8.57 10.45 4.71
N ASP A 100 -8.19 11.72 4.90
CA ASP A 100 -8.92 12.88 4.38
C ASP A 100 -8.92 12.93 2.84
N GLU A 101 -7.80 12.56 2.21
CA GLU A 101 -7.69 12.46 0.75
C GLU A 101 -8.61 11.36 0.20
N VAL A 102 -8.71 10.22 0.89
CA VAL A 102 -9.67 9.16 0.52
C VAL A 102 -11.09 9.68 0.61
N LEU A 103 -11.48 10.33 1.71
CA LEU A 103 -12.84 10.87 1.86
C LEU A 103 -13.19 11.88 0.77
N THR A 104 -12.24 12.74 0.40
CA THR A 104 -12.41 13.74 -0.65
C THR A 104 -12.65 13.07 -2.00
N ARG A 105 -11.83 12.07 -2.37
CA ARG A 105 -11.98 11.35 -3.64
C ARG A 105 -13.13 10.36 -3.66
N TRP A 106 -13.57 9.87 -2.49
CA TRP A 106 -14.62 8.87 -2.39
C TRP A 106 -15.94 9.34 -3.02
N GLY A 107 -16.30 10.62 -2.80
CA GLY A 107 -17.48 11.21 -3.42
C GLY A 107 -17.41 11.28 -4.96
N GLU A 108 -16.20 11.33 -5.52
CA GLU A 108 -15.99 11.31 -6.97
C GLU A 108 -16.01 9.88 -7.53
N TRP A 109 -15.37 8.94 -6.82
CA TRP A 109 -15.27 7.53 -7.23
C TRP A 109 -16.62 6.81 -7.18
N GLU A 110 -17.37 7.04 -6.10
CA GLU A 110 -18.64 6.37 -5.83
C GLU A 110 -19.86 7.25 -6.19
N LYS A 111 -19.71 8.10 -7.21
CA LYS A 111 -20.74 9.04 -7.68
C LYS A 111 -22.06 8.36 -8.07
N TYR A 112 -21.99 7.10 -8.51
CA TYR A 112 -23.14 6.34 -9.02
C TYR A 112 -23.78 5.41 -7.97
N GLN A 113 -23.10 5.14 -6.86
CA GLN A 113 -23.59 4.32 -5.77
C GLN A 113 -23.06 4.90 -4.47
N ALA A 114 -23.80 5.83 -3.87
CA ALA A 114 -23.36 6.51 -2.65
C ALA A 114 -23.19 5.48 -1.52
N GLU A 115 -21.94 5.13 -1.23
CA GLU A 115 -21.59 4.30 -0.09
C GLU A 115 -21.20 5.16 1.10
N ASP A 116 -21.69 4.79 2.28
CA ASP A 116 -21.33 5.44 3.53
C ASP A 116 -20.06 4.80 4.12
N VAL A 117 -19.01 5.59 4.28
CA VAL A 117 -17.73 5.14 4.82
C VAL A 117 -17.84 5.03 6.34
N LYS A 118 -17.76 3.81 6.86
CA LYS A 118 -17.83 3.51 8.30
C LYS A 118 -16.46 3.47 8.96
N GLY A 119 -15.40 3.22 8.19
CA GLY A 119 -14.04 3.15 8.72
C GLY A 119 -12.99 3.35 7.66
N LEU A 120 -11.91 4.02 8.04
CA LEU A 120 -10.69 4.16 7.27
C LEU A 120 -9.51 3.76 8.13
N GLN A 121 -8.56 3.05 7.53
CA GLN A 121 -7.30 2.74 8.16
C GLN A 121 -6.19 2.63 7.12
N VAL A 122 -5.16 3.46 7.26
CA VAL A 122 -3.96 3.35 6.43
C VAL A 122 -3.24 2.04 6.74
N TRP A 123 -3.02 1.22 5.71
CA TRP A 123 -2.53 -0.15 5.83
C TRP A 123 -1.05 -0.28 5.55
N SER A 124 -0.57 0.31 4.44
CA SER A 124 0.85 0.30 4.10
C SER A 124 1.23 1.59 3.39
N ALA A 125 2.51 1.95 3.50
CA ALA A 125 3.11 3.05 2.77
C ALA A 125 4.35 2.56 2.05
N VAL A 126 4.49 3.03 0.83
CA VAL A 126 5.55 2.67 -0.10
C VAL A 126 6.15 3.96 -0.65
N ARG A 127 7.47 4.01 -0.74
CA ARG A 127 8.22 5.09 -1.36
C ARG A 127 9.03 4.51 -2.51
N LYS A 128 8.90 5.14 -3.67
CA LYS A 128 9.72 4.85 -4.84
C LYS A 128 11.13 5.38 -4.62
N VAL A 129 12.13 4.52 -4.74
CA VAL A 129 13.53 4.94 -4.80
C VAL A 129 13.84 5.31 -6.25
N MET A 130 14.36 6.52 -6.49
CA MET A 130 14.90 6.87 -7.80
C MET A 130 16.33 6.34 -7.87
N GLU A 131 16.61 5.46 -8.83
CA GLU A 131 17.98 5.16 -9.29
C GLU A 131 18.59 6.36 -10.02
#